data_AF-A0A3M2LVU9-F1
#
_entry.id   AF-A0A3M2LVU9-F1
#
_cell.length_a   1.000
_cell.length_b   1.000
_cell.length_c   1.000
_cell.angle_alpha   90.00
_cell.angle_beta   90.00
_cell.angle_gamma   90.00
#
_symmetry.space_group_name_H-M   'P 1'
#
loop_
_entity.id
_entity.type
_entity.pdbx_description
1 polymer ?
#
loop_
_entity_poly.entity_id
_entity_poly.type
_entity_poly.pdbx_seq_one_letter_code
_entity_poly.pdbx_strand_id
1 'polypeptide(L)'
;MPARIGRHDVLVEKGFIGTFVYRIHGERVLVVHANKGYRDDVVAALLDAVDDLADDRDPANASIVRLRPIEVPGFPLDRAVFLGPGNTTFFKDGPLAERGMQVIPVHRSEAADGEEYEAFWPGVIGKNLSIRHYDWTREPSPRVDVLRLDSGKGGPFRHNRNSRRSSKPGLTRAQLVFEHDLPVLPDGVRVSLRDMRGHDLRVHREWDRLRGTLQIPGRDEPVDVDVPRLSAPAAFGPLFAGADFEPAMFETRTPPEHMLMMRVRDAERRRDDDGDHPASLDECLRWLDALAPTDGNHLVLTGRSDGVVQMRWEGPGEPRLWLETPEPAHRHSRGRHVTRDEATAMIEALARDDRVAVDDLGDLETASWGTSV
;
A
#
# COMPACT_ATOMS: atom_id res chain seq x y z
N MET A 1 24.81 -19.35 -28.31
CA MET A 1 25.83 -18.93 -29.29
C MET A 1 26.87 -18.08 -28.58
N PRO A 2 28.18 -18.36 -28.76
CA PRO A 2 29.22 -17.43 -28.35
C PRO A 2 28.97 -16.06 -29.01
N ALA A 3 29.08 -15.00 -28.23
CA ALA A 3 28.85 -13.62 -28.64
C ALA A 3 29.70 -12.68 -27.79
N ARG A 4 29.67 -11.39 -28.14
CA ARG A 4 30.29 -10.33 -27.36
C ARG A 4 29.26 -9.24 -27.08
N ILE A 5 29.07 -8.90 -25.81
CA ILE A 5 28.16 -7.84 -25.37
C ILE A 5 28.99 -6.81 -24.59
N GLY A 6 29.12 -5.60 -25.13
CA GLY A 6 30.07 -4.62 -24.64
C GLY A 6 31.51 -5.17 -24.67
N ARG A 7 32.17 -5.21 -23.51
CA ARG A 7 33.51 -5.79 -23.35
C ARG A 7 33.53 -7.26 -22.94
N HIS A 8 32.36 -7.88 -22.75
CA HIS A 8 32.23 -9.22 -22.19
C HIS A 8 32.07 -10.27 -23.29
N ASP A 9 32.91 -11.31 -23.25
CA ASP A 9 32.70 -12.53 -24.02
C ASP A 9 31.65 -13.39 -23.29
N VAL A 10 30.57 -13.71 -23.99
CA VAL A 10 29.38 -14.33 -23.39
C VAL A 10 28.83 -15.45 -24.25
N LEU A 11 28.04 -16.32 -23.62
CA LEU A 11 27.17 -17.26 -24.31
C LEU A 11 25.73 -16.75 -24.22
N VAL A 12 25.10 -16.51 -25.37
CA VAL A 12 23.69 -16.09 -25.44
C VAL A 12 22.80 -17.25 -25.85
N GLU A 13 21.77 -17.53 -25.08
CA GLU A 13 20.75 -18.54 -25.36
C GLU A 13 19.37 -17.87 -25.45
N LYS A 14 18.67 -18.08 -26.56
CA LYS A 14 17.32 -17.54 -26.78
C LYS A 14 16.33 -18.70 -26.83
N GLY A 15 15.29 -18.65 -26.01
CA GLY A 15 14.27 -19.67 -25.92
C GLY A 15 12.88 -19.08 -25.66
N PHE A 16 11.89 -19.96 -25.50
CA PHE A 16 10.49 -19.56 -25.29
C PHE A 16 10.26 -18.81 -23.96
N ILE A 17 11.14 -19.05 -22.97
CA ILE A 17 11.14 -18.36 -21.67
C ILE A 17 12.04 -17.12 -21.66
N GLY A 18 12.57 -16.67 -22.80
CA GLY A 18 13.35 -15.44 -22.89
C GLY A 18 14.79 -15.64 -23.35
N THR A 19 15.64 -14.66 -23.04
CA THR A 19 17.06 -14.63 -23.37
C THR A 19 17.90 -14.77 -22.12
N PHE A 20 18.81 -15.74 -22.12
CA PHE A 20 19.82 -15.95 -21.11
C PHE A 20 21.17 -15.52 -21.66
N VAL A 21 21.93 -14.79 -20.86
CA VAL A 21 23.31 -14.44 -21.15
C VAL A 21 24.17 -14.99 -20.03
N TYR A 22 25.09 -15.87 -20.40
CA TYR A 22 26.05 -16.47 -19.48
C TYR A 22 27.42 -15.85 -19.70
N ARG A 23 28.06 -15.41 -18.62
CA ARG A 23 29.47 -15.02 -18.61
C ARG A 23 30.23 -16.02 -17.75
N ILE A 24 31.29 -16.60 -18.32
CA ILE A 24 32.20 -17.47 -17.58
C ILE A 24 33.36 -16.60 -17.13
N HIS A 25 33.62 -16.56 -15.82
CA HIS A 25 34.71 -15.79 -15.24
C HIS A 25 35.44 -16.68 -14.23
N GLY A 26 36.63 -17.16 -14.60
CA GLY A 26 37.34 -18.19 -13.86
C GLY A 26 36.49 -19.47 -13.71
N GLU A 27 36.23 -19.88 -12.46
CA GLU A 27 35.38 -21.04 -12.15
C GLU A 27 33.90 -20.68 -11.94
N ARG A 28 33.55 -19.40 -12.02
CA ARG A 28 32.19 -18.93 -11.77
C ARG A 28 31.41 -18.78 -13.08
N VAL A 29 30.10 -18.97 -12.98
CA VAL A 29 29.16 -18.77 -14.10
C VAL A 29 28.14 -17.73 -13.67
N LEU A 30 28.20 -16.55 -14.27
CA LEU A 30 27.24 -15.48 -14.06
C LEU A 30 26.13 -15.58 -15.11
N VAL A 31 24.87 -15.50 -14.68
CA VAL A 31 23.71 -15.48 -15.59
C VAL A 31 22.92 -14.19 -15.45
N VAL A 32 22.54 -13.63 -16.61
CA VAL A 32 21.57 -12.55 -16.76
C VAL A 32 20.39 -13.11 -17.55
N HIS A 33 19.15 -12.90 -17.08
CA HIS A 33 17.95 -13.46 -17.71
C HIS A 33 16.86 -12.41 -17.92
N ALA A 34 16.37 -12.33 -19.15
CA ALA A 34 15.26 -11.49 -19.58
C ALA A 34 14.17 -12.31 -20.29
N ASN A 35 13.00 -12.48 -19.69
CA ASN A 35 11.80 -13.01 -20.34
C ASN A 35 11.29 -12.05 -21.44
N LYS A 36 11.34 -10.74 -21.18
CA LYS A 36 10.87 -9.66 -22.06
C LYS A 36 11.79 -8.46 -21.95
N GLY A 37 11.83 -7.64 -23.01
CA GLY A 37 12.59 -6.38 -22.99
C GLY A 37 14.11 -6.55 -23.02
N TYR A 38 14.61 -7.69 -23.50
CA TYR A 38 16.05 -7.93 -23.65
C TYR A 38 16.70 -6.83 -24.50
N ARG A 39 17.83 -6.30 -24.01
CA ARG A 39 18.68 -5.35 -24.71
C ARG A 39 20.15 -5.58 -24.37
N ASP A 40 21.02 -5.51 -25.37
CA ASP A 40 22.47 -5.76 -25.21
C ASP A 40 23.14 -4.68 -24.33
N ASP A 41 22.73 -3.42 -24.44
CA ASP A 41 23.27 -2.31 -23.65
C ASP A 41 22.96 -2.47 -22.15
N VAL A 42 21.75 -2.92 -21.80
CA VAL A 42 21.36 -3.25 -20.43
C VAL A 42 22.20 -4.41 -19.89
N VAL A 43 22.38 -5.48 -20.67
CA VAL A 43 23.22 -6.61 -20.26
C VAL A 43 24.66 -6.16 -20.03
N ALA A 44 25.24 -5.37 -20.93
CA ALA A 44 26.59 -4.84 -20.78
C ALA A 44 26.73 -4.07 -19.46
N ALA A 45 25.80 -3.14 -19.19
CA ALA A 45 25.79 -2.34 -17.96
C ALA A 45 25.64 -3.20 -16.70
N LEU A 46 24.76 -4.21 -16.72
CA LEU A 46 24.59 -5.14 -15.60
C LEU A 46 25.88 -5.93 -15.32
N LEU A 47 26.54 -6.45 -16.36
CA LEU A 47 27.78 -7.20 -16.24
C LEU A 47 28.95 -6.33 -15.80
N ASP A 48 29.01 -5.08 -16.28
CA ASP A 48 30.02 -4.10 -15.85
C ASP A 48 29.85 -3.72 -14.37
N ALA A 49 28.60 -3.53 -13.94
CA ALA A 49 28.30 -3.07 -12.59
C ALA A 49 28.69 -4.07 -11.49
N VAL A 50 28.69 -5.37 -11.79
CA VAL A 50 29.01 -6.43 -10.81
C VAL A 50 30.35 -7.13 -11.07
N ASP A 51 31.16 -6.59 -11.98
CA ASP A 51 32.42 -7.20 -12.41
C ASP A 51 33.38 -7.43 -11.23
N ASP A 52 33.42 -6.46 -10.29
CA ASP A 52 34.20 -6.53 -9.05
C ASP A 52 33.68 -7.59 -8.08
N LEU A 53 32.36 -7.80 -8.04
CA LEU A 53 31.70 -8.74 -7.13
C LEU A 53 31.85 -10.20 -7.57
N ALA A 54 31.99 -10.45 -8.87
CA ALA A 54 32.11 -11.82 -9.39
C ALA A 54 33.39 -12.54 -8.94
N ASP A 55 34.44 -11.78 -8.60
CA ASP A 55 35.71 -12.30 -8.10
C ASP A 55 35.75 -12.46 -6.58
N ASP A 56 34.72 -11.97 -5.87
CA ASP A 56 34.67 -12.07 -4.42
C ASP A 56 34.44 -13.52 -3.97
N ARG A 57 35.34 -13.99 -3.11
CA ARG A 57 35.31 -15.35 -2.54
C ARG A 57 34.79 -15.37 -1.12
N ASP A 58 34.46 -14.23 -0.52
CA ASP A 58 33.93 -14.17 0.82
C ASP A 58 32.56 -14.87 0.87
N PRO A 59 32.43 -16.00 1.61
CA PRO A 59 31.15 -16.68 1.77
C PRO A 59 30.07 -15.81 2.43
N ALA A 60 30.46 -14.81 3.24
CA ALA A 60 29.52 -13.87 3.84
C ALA A 60 28.82 -12.99 2.79
N ASN A 61 29.47 -12.75 1.65
CA ASN A 61 28.87 -12.00 0.55
C ASN A 61 27.91 -12.84 -0.30
N ALA A 62 27.84 -14.16 -0.08
CA ALA A 62 26.87 -14.99 -0.77
C ALA A 62 25.43 -14.72 -0.29
N SER A 63 25.21 -14.56 1.04
CA SER A 63 23.88 -14.42 1.63
C SER A 63 23.33 -12.99 1.66
N ILE A 64 24.15 -12.00 1.27
CA ILE A 64 23.80 -10.60 1.34
C ILE A 64 23.58 -10.05 -0.07
N VAL A 65 22.49 -9.31 -0.25
CA VAL A 65 22.20 -8.61 -1.50
C VAL A 65 23.17 -7.44 -1.66
N ARG A 66 23.85 -7.41 -2.80
CA ARG A 66 24.69 -6.28 -3.21
C ARG A 66 24.05 -5.56 -4.37
N LEU A 67 23.90 -4.25 -4.23
CA LEU A 67 23.42 -3.36 -5.28
C LEU A 67 24.57 -2.58 -5.91
N ARG A 68 24.51 -2.45 -7.22
CA ARG A 68 25.43 -1.61 -8.00
C ARG A 68 24.63 -0.70 -8.92
N PRO A 69 24.95 0.61 -9.02
CA PRO A 69 24.24 1.50 -9.92
C PRO A 69 24.47 1.09 -11.36
N ILE A 70 23.42 1.19 -12.18
CA ILE A 70 23.51 1.15 -13.64
C ILE A 70 22.83 2.39 -14.20
N GLU A 71 23.32 2.86 -15.34
CA GLU A 71 22.74 3.98 -16.07
C GLU A 71 22.62 3.58 -17.54
N VAL A 72 21.38 3.34 -17.98
CA VAL A 72 21.09 2.95 -19.35
C VAL A 72 19.95 3.81 -19.87
N PRO A 73 20.15 4.62 -20.93
CA PRO A 73 19.11 5.48 -21.46
C PRO A 73 17.81 4.74 -21.78
N GLY A 74 16.70 5.27 -21.29
CA GLY A 74 15.36 4.73 -21.49
C GLY A 74 15.11 3.37 -20.81
N PHE A 75 15.94 2.98 -19.83
CA PHE A 75 15.73 1.79 -19.02
C PHE A 75 15.23 2.18 -17.61
N PRO A 76 14.08 1.67 -17.15
CA PRO A 76 13.47 2.14 -15.90
C PRO A 76 14.13 1.57 -14.63
N LEU A 77 14.99 0.55 -14.76
CA LEU A 77 15.67 -0.09 -13.63
C LEU A 77 17.11 0.43 -13.57
N ASP A 78 17.56 0.79 -12.38
CA ASP A 78 18.78 1.59 -12.20
C ASP A 78 19.78 0.95 -11.21
N ARG A 79 19.53 -0.30 -10.82
CA ARG A 79 20.42 -1.11 -9.99
C ARG A 79 20.61 -2.51 -10.57
N ALA A 80 21.83 -3.03 -10.48
CA ALA A 80 22.16 -4.43 -10.63
C ALA A 80 22.19 -5.09 -9.23
N VAL A 81 21.34 -6.09 -9.02
CA VAL A 81 21.41 -7.00 -7.87
C VAL A 81 22.34 -8.13 -8.22
N PHE A 82 23.40 -8.34 -7.44
CA PHE A 82 24.21 -9.53 -7.52
C PHE A 82 23.73 -10.57 -6.49
N LEU A 83 23.40 -11.77 -6.97
CA LEU A 83 23.06 -12.93 -6.14
C LEU A 83 24.17 -13.96 -6.25
N GLY A 84 24.84 -14.21 -5.12
CA GLY A 84 25.94 -15.16 -5.03
C GLY A 84 25.51 -16.62 -5.14
N PRO A 85 26.49 -17.55 -5.14
CA PRO A 85 26.24 -18.98 -5.21
C PRO A 85 25.28 -19.47 -4.12
N GLY A 86 24.40 -20.42 -4.46
CA GLY A 86 23.36 -20.95 -3.56
C GLY A 86 22.13 -20.04 -3.36
N ASN A 87 22.21 -18.76 -3.73
CA ASN A 87 21.14 -17.76 -3.54
C ASN A 87 20.44 -17.37 -4.85
N THR A 88 20.51 -18.24 -5.86
CA THR A 88 19.69 -18.12 -7.06
C THR A 88 18.95 -19.43 -7.29
N THR A 89 17.63 -19.33 -7.51
CA THR A 89 16.80 -20.49 -7.88
C THR A 89 17.16 -21.07 -9.24
N PHE A 90 17.89 -20.31 -10.08
CA PHE A 90 18.28 -20.75 -11.41
C PHE A 90 19.26 -21.93 -11.37
N PHE A 91 20.21 -21.91 -10.42
CA PHE A 91 21.22 -22.97 -10.28
C PHE A 91 20.96 -23.92 -9.10
N LYS A 92 19.90 -23.70 -8.31
CA LYS A 92 19.69 -24.31 -6.98
C LYS A 92 19.76 -25.85 -6.94
N ASP A 93 19.49 -26.52 -8.05
CA ASP A 93 19.48 -27.99 -8.15
C ASP A 93 20.36 -28.52 -9.30
N GLY A 94 21.28 -27.70 -9.81
CA GLY A 94 22.11 -28.02 -10.98
C GLY A 94 23.59 -28.27 -10.67
N PRO A 95 24.38 -28.73 -11.65
CA PRO A 95 25.84 -28.92 -11.50
C PRO A 95 26.61 -27.62 -11.23
N LEU A 96 25.94 -26.48 -11.34
CA LEU A 96 26.50 -25.15 -11.09
C LEU A 96 26.01 -24.54 -9.77
N ALA A 97 25.29 -25.26 -8.89
CA ALA A 97 24.73 -24.69 -7.66
C ALA A 97 25.76 -23.93 -6.80
N GLU A 98 26.99 -24.45 -6.69
CA GLU A 98 28.07 -23.87 -5.88
C GLU A 98 28.87 -22.76 -6.60
N ARG A 99 28.64 -22.57 -7.91
CA ARG A 99 29.46 -21.69 -8.77
C ARG A 99 28.66 -20.67 -9.57
N GLY A 100 27.36 -20.91 -9.67
CA GLY A 100 26.41 -20.16 -10.44
C GLY A 100 25.93 -18.93 -9.68
N MET A 101 25.97 -17.79 -10.33
CA MET A 101 25.63 -16.48 -9.77
C MET A 101 24.62 -15.82 -10.71
N GLN A 102 23.76 -14.96 -10.18
CA GLN A 102 22.73 -14.31 -11.00
C GLN A 102 22.80 -12.80 -10.83
N VAL A 103 22.65 -12.07 -11.94
CA VAL A 103 22.43 -10.61 -11.91
C VAL A 103 21.00 -10.31 -12.30
N ILE A 104 20.35 -9.48 -11.51
CA ILE A 104 18.95 -9.09 -11.74
C ILE A 104 18.88 -7.56 -11.78
N PRO A 105 18.27 -6.95 -12.82
CA PRO A 105 17.98 -5.54 -12.79
C PRO A 105 16.81 -5.25 -11.82
N VAL A 106 16.99 -4.26 -10.97
CA VAL A 106 15.94 -3.73 -10.07
C VAL A 106 16.00 -2.21 -10.05
N HIS A 107 14.95 -1.59 -9.51
CA HIS A 107 14.97 -0.18 -9.20
C HIS A 107 15.44 0.07 -7.75
N ARG A 108 16.05 1.23 -7.46
CA ARG A 108 16.55 1.60 -6.11
C ARG A 108 15.48 1.59 -4.99
N SER A 109 14.20 1.68 -5.35
CA SER A 109 13.08 1.59 -4.40
C SER A 109 12.60 0.14 -4.19
N GLU A 110 13.16 -0.79 -4.93
CA GLU A 110 12.82 -2.20 -4.83
C GLU A 110 13.74 -2.88 -3.87
N ALA A 111 15.05 -2.70 -3.88
CA ALA A 111 15.96 -3.44 -2.99
C ALA A 111 16.84 -2.51 -2.14
N ALA A 112 17.26 -3.00 -0.97
CA ALA A 112 18.22 -2.31 -0.11
C ALA A 112 19.59 -2.97 -0.22
N ASP A 113 20.65 -2.16 -0.33
CA ASP A 113 22.01 -2.71 -0.31
C ASP A 113 22.32 -3.26 1.09
N GLY A 114 22.87 -4.47 1.15
CA GLY A 114 23.16 -5.14 2.41
C GLY A 114 21.98 -5.89 3.02
N GLU A 115 20.81 -5.95 2.38
CA GLU A 115 19.70 -6.77 2.91
C GLU A 115 20.02 -8.27 2.79
N GLU A 116 19.58 -9.05 3.79
CA GLU A 116 19.70 -10.51 3.75
C GLU A 116 18.87 -11.09 2.61
N TYR A 117 19.41 -12.10 1.92
CA TYR A 117 18.73 -12.75 0.80
C TYR A 117 17.34 -13.28 1.18
N GLU A 118 17.17 -13.81 2.40
CA GLU A 118 15.89 -14.31 2.91
C GLU A 118 14.83 -13.20 3.06
N ALA A 119 15.24 -11.94 3.25
CA ALA A 119 14.34 -10.78 3.28
C ALA A 119 14.05 -10.28 1.85
N PHE A 120 15.07 -10.27 0.99
CA PHE A 120 14.96 -9.88 -0.42
C PHE A 120 14.05 -10.81 -1.22
N TRP A 121 14.26 -12.12 -1.08
CA TRP A 121 13.68 -13.14 -1.95
C TRP A 121 12.16 -13.09 -2.01
N PRO A 122 11.40 -13.07 -0.90
CA PRO A 122 9.94 -13.01 -0.94
C PRO A 122 9.40 -11.75 -1.63
N GLY A 123 10.18 -10.67 -1.65
CA GLY A 123 9.73 -9.38 -2.15
C GLY A 123 10.17 -9.04 -3.57
N VAL A 124 11.22 -9.65 -4.12
CA VAL A 124 11.58 -9.49 -5.53
C VAL A 124 11.25 -10.73 -6.36
N ILE A 125 11.63 -11.91 -5.87
CA ILE A 125 11.56 -13.16 -6.63
C ILE A 125 10.31 -13.99 -6.25
N GLY A 126 9.83 -13.83 -5.01
CA GLY A 126 8.76 -14.60 -4.42
C GLY A 126 7.35 -14.19 -4.86
N LYS A 127 6.39 -15.09 -4.59
CA LYS A 127 4.98 -14.92 -4.96
C LYS A 127 4.27 -13.75 -4.27
N ASN A 128 4.82 -13.20 -3.18
CA ASN A 128 4.09 -12.25 -2.33
C ASN A 128 4.02 -10.85 -2.95
N LEU A 129 5.12 -10.34 -3.49
CA LEU A 129 5.15 -9.04 -4.16
C LEU A 129 5.27 -9.16 -5.67
N SER A 130 5.56 -10.36 -6.19
CA SER A 130 5.57 -10.71 -7.62
C SER A 130 6.20 -9.65 -8.53
N ILE A 131 7.33 -9.06 -8.11
CA ILE A 131 8.14 -8.26 -9.01
C ILE A 131 8.57 -9.21 -10.14
N ARG A 132 8.12 -8.93 -11.36
CA ARG A 132 8.41 -9.78 -12.52
C ARG A 132 9.84 -9.50 -12.95
N HIS A 133 10.84 -9.90 -12.17
CA HIS A 133 12.23 -9.47 -12.35
C HIS A 133 12.85 -9.90 -13.70
N TYR A 134 12.26 -10.89 -14.36
CA TYR A 134 12.61 -11.27 -15.73
C TYR A 134 11.94 -10.40 -16.81
N ASP A 135 10.93 -9.60 -16.50
CA ASP A 135 10.29 -8.66 -17.42
C ASP A 135 10.98 -7.30 -17.30
N TRP A 136 11.87 -7.00 -18.24
CA TRP A 136 12.66 -5.77 -18.23
C TRP A 136 11.89 -4.56 -18.78
N THR A 137 10.65 -4.75 -19.25
CA THR A 137 9.78 -3.67 -19.72
C THR A 137 8.85 -3.14 -18.63
N ARG A 138 8.90 -3.74 -17.44
CA ARG A 138 8.01 -3.38 -16.33
C ARG A 138 8.37 -2.02 -15.75
N GLU A 139 7.37 -1.37 -15.19
CA GLU A 139 7.57 -0.25 -14.27
C GLU A 139 8.19 -0.72 -12.93
N PRO A 140 8.93 0.15 -12.24
CA PRO A 140 9.33 -0.08 -10.87
C PRO A 140 8.11 -0.34 -9.97
N SER A 141 8.28 -1.25 -9.02
CA SER A 141 7.26 -1.61 -8.00
C SER A 141 7.86 -1.38 -6.61
N PRO A 142 7.88 -0.13 -6.12
CA PRO A 142 8.50 0.23 -4.86
C PRO A 142 8.03 -0.65 -3.70
N ARG A 143 8.97 -1.03 -2.83
CA ARG A 143 8.69 -1.81 -1.62
C ARG A 143 8.79 -0.92 -0.39
N VAL A 144 7.93 -1.20 0.58
CA VAL A 144 7.94 -0.56 1.89
C VAL A 144 7.85 -1.62 2.95
N ASP A 145 8.64 -1.43 3.99
CA ASP A 145 8.55 -2.20 5.21
C ASP A 145 7.58 -1.52 6.17
N VAL A 146 6.49 -2.21 6.52
CA VAL A 146 5.43 -1.65 7.36
C VAL A 146 5.50 -2.24 8.75
N LEU A 147 5.55 -1.35 9.74
CA LEU A 147 5.52 -1.69 11.15
C LEU A 147 4.41 -0.91 11.86
N ARG A 148 3.56 -1.61 12.60
CA ARG A 148 2.64 -0.95 13.53
C ARG A 148 3.37 -0.57 14.81
N LEU A 149 3.19 0.67 15.27
CA LEU A 149 3.88 1.24 16.43
C LEU A 149 3.05 1.22 17.72
N ASP A 150 1.74 1.00 17.64
CA ASP A 150 0.85 0.87 18.79
C ASP A 150 0.49 -0.58 19.14
N SER A 151 -0.01 -0.79 20.36
CA SER A 151 -0.45 -2.08 20.89
C SER A 151 -1.94 -2.37 20.69
N GLY A 152 -2.63 -1.59 19.85
CA GLY A 152 -4.08 -1.62 19.69
C GLY A 152 -4.63 -2.91 19.05
N LYS A 153 -5.95 -3.09 19.15
CA LYS A 153 -6.69 -4.21 18.56
C LYS A 153 -7.26 -3.80 17.19
N GLY A 154 -7.21 -4.67 16.16
CA GLY A 154 -7.89 -4.44 14.86
C GLY A 154 -7.08 -3.67 13.80
N GLY A 155 -7.57 -3.57 12.55
CA GLY A 155 -6.99 -2.74 11.47
C GLY A 155 -6.02 -3.42 10.48
N PRO A 156 -5.60 -2.72 9.41
CA PRO A 156 -4.51 -3.17 8.55
C PRO A 156 -3.24 -3.38 9.39
N PHE A 157 -2.38 -4.32 8.98
CA PHE A 157 -1.15 -4.71 9.71
C PHE A 157 -1.34 -5.35 11.10
N ARG A 158 -2.55 -5.87 11.40
CA ARG A 158 -2.86 -6.51 12.70
C ARG A 158 -2.13 -7.84 12.95
N HIS A 159 -1.81 -8.05 14.22
CA HIS A 159 -1.63 -9.33 14.89
C HIS A 159 -2.90 -10.21 14.84
N ASN A 160 -3.05 -11.06 13.81
CA ASN A 160 -3.97 -12.20 13.91
C ASN A 160 -3.24 -13.33 14.65
N ARG A 161 -3.80 -13.83 15.76
CA ARG A 161 -3.29 -15.00 16.53
C ARG A 161 -3.08 -16.24 15.66
N ASN A 162 -3.78 -16.33 14.53
CA ASN A 162 -3.65 -17.43 13.56
C ASN A 162 -2.63 -17.14 12.44
N SER A 163 -2.07 -15.92 12.37
CA SER A 163 -1.05 -15.57 11.38
C SER A 163 0.35 -15.66 12.00
N ARG A 164 1.11 -16.67 11.58
CA ARG A 164 2.51 -16.91 12.00
C ARG A 164 3.51 -15.79 11.63
N ARG A 165 3.06 -14.70 10.99
CA ARG A 165 3.93 -13.64 10.43
C ARG A 165 3.82 -12.28 11.14
N SER A 166 2.95 -12.14 12.13
CA SER A 166 2.42 -10.82 12.54
C SER A 166 3.16 -10.10 13.67
N SER A 167 4.45 -10.38 13.87
CA SER A 167 5.38 -9.51 14.61
C SER A 167 6.59 -9.10 13.76
N LYS A 168 6.66 -9.62 12.53
CA LYS A 168 7.74 -9.27 11.61
C LYS A 168 7.28 -8.09 10.77
N PRO A 169 8.16 -7.11 10.53
CA PRO A 169 7.92 -6.05 9.58
C PRO A 169 7.38 -6.64 8.25
N GLY A 170 6.29 -6.04 7.78
CA GLY A 170 5.52 -6.54 6.66
C GLY A 170 6.00 -5.92 5.36
N LEU A 171 6.94 -6.56 4.68
CA LEU A 171 7.38 -6.08 3.37
C LEU A 171 6.23 -6.19 2.35
N THR A 172 5.81 -5.05 1.82
CA THR A 172 4.67 -4.92 0.89
C THR A 172 4.99 -3.96 -0.25
N ARG A 173 4.09 -3.85 -1.23
CA ARG A 173 4.16 -2.83 -2.28
C ARG A 173 3.75 -1.49 -1.70
N ALA A 174 4.55 -0.45 -1.92
CA ALA A 174 4.24 0.89 -1.43
C ALA A 174 2.90 1.41 -1.96
N GLN A 175 2.58 1.09 -3.22
CA GLN A 175 1.30 1.42 -3.83
C GLN A 175 0.10 0.89 -3.02
N LEU A 176 0.14 -0.38 -2.59
CA LEU A 176 -0.94 -0.98 -1.80
C LEU A 176 -1.17 -0.19 -0.51
N VAL A 177 -0.08 0.20 0.15
CA VAL A 177 -0.14 0.93 1.41
C VAL A 177 -0.73 2.32 1.22
N PHE A 178 -0.24 3.07 0.23
CA PHE A 178 -0.67 4.46 0.05
C PHE A 178 -2.08 4.58 -0.55
N GLU A 179 -2.46 3.67 -1.45
CA GLU A 179 -3.77 3.70 -2.12
C GLU A 179 -4.88 3.04 -1.31
N HIS A 180 -4.56 2.01 -0.52
CA HIS A 180 -5.57 1.20 0.15
C HIS A 180 -5.48 1.23 1.68
N ASP A 181 -4.29 1.12 2.27
CA ASP A 181 -4.17 0.93 3.72
C ASP A 181 -4.20 2.25 4.51
N LEU A 182 -3.42 3.25 4.11
CA LEU A 182 -3.36 4.54 4.81
C LEU A 182 -4.68 5.32 4.76
N PRO A 183 -5.40 5.41 3.63
CA PRO A 183 -6.65 6.15 3.57
C PRO A 183 -7.71 5.65 4.55
N VAL A 184 -7.68 4.35 4.90
CA VAL A 184 -8.64 3.71 5.80
C VAL A 184 -8.07 3.39 7.18
N LEU A 185 -6.90 3.95 7.50
CA LEU A 185 -6.23 3.72 8.77
C LEU A 185 -7.17 4.08 9.93
N PRO A 186 -7.45 3.18 10.90
CA PRO A 186 -8.33 3.50 12.02
C PRO A 186 -7.76 4.64 12.89
N ASP A 187 -8.65 5.34 13.59
CA ASP A 187 -8.21 6.41 14.49
C ASP A 187 -7.34 5.86 15.62
N GLY A 188 -6.30 6.60 16.01
CA GLY A 188 -5.34 6.20 17.04
C GLY A 188 -4.35 5.09 16.65
N VAL A 189 -4.42 4.55 15.43
CA VAL A 189 -3.42 3.59 14.92
C VAL A 189 -2.21 4.35 14.38
N ARG A 190 -1.02 3.95 14.82
CA ARG A 190 0.28 4.49 14.38
C ARG A 190 1.05 3.45 13.59
N VAL A 191 1.55 3.84 12.43
CA VAL A 191 2.37 2.99 11.56
C VAL A 191 3.68 3.69 11.20
N SER A 192 4.74 2.91 11.00
CA SER A 192 6.02 3.29 10.41
C SER A 192 6.14 2.58 9.07
N LEU A 193 6.58 3.34 8.07
CA LEU A 193 6.72 2.94 6.69
C LEU A 193 8.15 3.23 6.27
N ARG A 194 8.98 2.20 6.19
CA ARG A 194 10.39 2.34 5.84
C ARG A 194 10.65 1.89 4.41
N ASP A 195 11.20 2.77 3.59
CA ASP A 195 11.60 2.43 2.22
C ASP A 195 13.00 1.79 2.16
N MET A 196 13.38 1.31 0.98
CA MET A 196 14.66 0.63 0.77
C MET A 196 15.87 1.57 0.79
N ARG A 197 15.64 2.88 0.80
CA ARG A 197 16.68 3.92 0.87
C ARG A 197 16.87 4.46 2.29
N GLY A 198 16.02 4.04 3.23
CA GLY A 198 16.11 4.40 4.65
C GLY A 198 15.20 5.54 5.08
N HIS A 199 14.30 6.04 4.22
CA HIS A 199 13.25 6.95 4.65
C HIS A 199 12.31 6.24 5.61
N ASP A 200 11.97 6.85 6.75
CA ASP A 200 11.02 6.32 7.74
C ASP A 200 9.87 7.31 7.93
N LEU A 201 8.72 6.99 7.34
CA LEU A 201 7.48 7.75 7.47
C LEU A 201 6.64 7.17 8.61
N ARG A 202 6.46 7.94 9.68
CA ARG A 202 5.64 7.59 10.83
C ARG A 202 4.37 8.39 10.80
N VAL A 203 3.22 7.73 10.66
CA VAL A 203 1.93 8.41 10.54
C VAL A 203 0.84 7.76 11.38
N HIS A 204 -0.14 8.57 11.73
CA HIS A 204 -1.45 8.15 12.21
C HIS A 204 -2.52 8.97 11.51
N ARG A 205 -3.75 8.48 11.55
CA ARG A 205 -4.91 9.26 11.12
C ARG A 205 -5.40 10.11 12.29
N GLU A 206 -5.72 11.37 11.99
CA GLU A 206 -6.52 12.24 12.83
C GLU A 206 -7.66 12.77 11.93
N TRP A 207 -8.85 12.21 12.11
CA TRP A 207 -10.00 12.47 11.25
C TRP A 207 -9.69 12.29 9.75
N ASP A 208 -9.70 13.37 8.96
CA ASP A 208 -9.49 13.37 7.51
C ASP A 208 -8.01 13.47 7.11
N ARG A 209 -7.10 13.54 8.09
CA ARG A 209 -5.67 13.82 7.86
C ARG A 209 -4.76 12.69 8.33
N LEU A 210 -3.66 12.53 7.62
CA LEU A 210 -2.52 11.73 8.03
C LEU A 210 -1.46 12.65 8.62
N ARG A 211 -1.12 12.43 9.89
CA ARG A 211 -0.19 13.25 10.66
C ARG A 211 0.98 12.45 11.19
N GLY A 212 2.14 13.07 11.25
CA GLY A 212 3.31 12.51 11.90
C GLY A 212 4.61 13.08 11.35
N THR A 213 5.60 12.23 11.10
CA THR A 213 6.94 12.68 10.72
C THR A 213 7.57 11.81 9.64
N LEU A 214 8.41 12.41 8.81
CA LEU A 214 9.25 11.74 7.83
C LEU A 214 10.72 11.95 8.19
N GLN A 215 11.41 10.88 8.57
CA GLN A 215 12.86 10.89 8.71
C GLN A 215 13.50 10.62 7.35
N ILE A 216 14.35 11.55 6.91
CA ILE A 216 15.13 11.44 5.67
C ILE A 216 16.58 11.09 6.05
N PRO A 217 17.21 10.10 5.40
CA PRO A 217 18.63 9.81 5.62
C PRO A 217 19.52 11.04 5.38
N GLY A 218 20.43 11.31 6.31
CA GLY A 218 21.37 12.44 6.22
C GLY A 218 20.82 13.80 6.66
N ARG A 219 19.54 13.87 7.06
CA ARG A 219 18.95 15.07 7.68
C ARG A 219 18.80 14.88 9.19
N ASP A 220 19.24 15.85 9.97
CA ASP A 220 19.21 15.77 11.43
C ASP A 220 17.78 15.86 12.00
N GLU A 221 16.97 16.75 11.41
CA GLU A 221 15.60 17.00 11.86
C GLU A 221 14.56 16.31 10.97
N PRO A 222 13.58 15.60 11.54
CA PRO A 222 12.49 15.02 10.77
C PRO A 222 11.60 16.11 10.17
N VAL A 223 10.96 15.79 9.05
CA VAL A 223 9.97 16.67 8.40
C VAL A 223 8.59 16.38 8.99
N ASP A 224 7.88 17.40 9.42
CA ASP A 224 6.49 17.26 9.85
C ASP A 224 5.59 16.94 8.66
N VAL A 225 4.68 15.98 8.86
CA VAL A 225 3.75 15.52 7.83
C VAL A 225 2.34 15.84 8.30
N ASP A 226 1.59 16.58 7.48
CA ASP A 226 0.17 16.83 7.69
C ASP A 226 -0.57 16.92 6.35
N VAL A 227 -1.04 15.77 5.83
CA VAL A 227 -1.68 15.68 4.50
C VAL A 227 -3.09 15.07 4.59
N PRO A 228 -4.03 15.43 3.71
CA PRO A 228 -5.31 14.71 3.61
C PRO A 228 -5.08 13.23 3.32
N ARG A 229 -5.88 12.35 3.93
CA ARG A 229 -5.68 10.89 3.84
C ARG A 229 -5.74 10.35 2.41
N LEU A 230 -6.65 10.89 1.58
CA LEU A 230 -6.79 10.50 0.17
C LEU A 230 -5.68 11.05 -0.73
N SER A 231 -4.91 12.03 -0.25
CA SER A 231 -3.74 12.56 -0.96
C SER A 231 -2.48 11.73 -0.74
N ALA A 232 -2.53 10.68 0.10
CA ALA A 232 -1.37 9.85 0.42
C ALA A 232 -0.62 9.30 -0.83
N PRO A 233 -1.30 8.78 -1.88
CA PRO A 233 -0.60 8.33 -3.09
C PRO A 233 0.16 9.46 -3.79
N ALA A 234 -0.45 10.64 -3.92
CA ALA A 234 0.18 11.78 -4.59
C ALA A 234 1.31 12.39 -3.74
N ALA A 235 1.15 12.41 -2.42
CA ALA A 235 2.12 12.97 -1.48
C ALA A 235 3.35 12.06 -1.31
N PHE A 236 3.15 10.76 -1.08
CA PHE A 236 4.24 9.83 -0.74
C PHE A 236 4.66 8.93 -1.90
N GLY A 237 3.81 8.74 -2.91
CA GLY A 237 4.10 7.90 -4.07
C GLY A 237 5.40 8.28 -4.78
N PRO A 238 5.59 9.54 -5.20
CA PRO A 238 6.83 9.99 -5.86
C PRO A 238 8.06 9.77 -4.99
N LEU A 239 7.98 10.15 -3.70
CA LEU A 239 9.03 9.92 -2.72
C LEU A 239 9.44 8.45 -2.74
N PHE A 240 8.55 7.53 -2.40
CA PHE A 240 8.87 6.10 -2.28
C PHE A 240 9.16 5.45 -3.64
N ALA A 241 8.69 6.03 -4.74
CA ALA A 241 9.02 5.60 -6.09
C ALA A 241 10.45 5.93 -6.51
N GLY A 242 11.19 6.74 -5.76
CA GLY A 242 12.57 7.08 -6.08
C GLY A 242 12.75 8.46 -6.72
N ALA A 243 11.67 9.21 -6.92
CA ALA A 243 11.73 10.54 -7.51
C ALA A 243 12.33 11.55 -6.53
N ASP A 244 12.89 12.62 -7.11
CA ASP A 244 13.21 13.82 -6.34
C ASP A 244 11.91 14.42 -5.78
N PHE A 245 11.98 14.91 -4.55
CA PHE A 245 10.83 15.49 -3.86
C PHE A 245 11.29 16.71 -3.07
N GLU A 246 10.39 17.67 -2.90
CA GLU A 246 10.63 18.85 -2.09
C GLU A 246 9.95 18.67 -0.73
N PRO A 247 10.69 18.62 0.40
CA PRO A 247 10.10 18.43 1.72
C PRO A 247 8.99 19.43 2.07
N ALA A 248 9.07 20.66 1.53
CA ALA A 248 8.06 21.71 1.71
C ALA A 248 6.65 21.32 1.21
N MET A 249 6.55 20.30 0.33
CA MET A 249 5.25 19.78 -0.11
C MET A 249 4.44 19.17 1.03
N PHE A 250 5.09 18.64 2.07
CA PHE A 250 4.43 18.05 3.23
C PHE A 250 3.95 19.09 4.25
N GLU A 251 4.47 20.31 4.16
CA GLU A 251 4.14 21.44 5.03
C GLU A 251 2.97 22.27 4.47
N THR A 252 2.62 22.08 3.19
CA THR A 252 1.57 22.85 2.54
C THR A 252 0.19 22.38 3.02
N ARG A 253 -0.55 23.28 3.68
CA ARG A 253 -1.92 22.99 4.13
C ARG A 253 -2.89 22.90 2.96
N THR A 254 -3.14 21.69 2.50
CA THR A 254 -4.27 21.39 1.61
C THR A 254 -5.61 21.51 2.36
N PRO A 255 -6.70 21.91 1.66
CA PRO A 255 -8.04 21.95 2.23
C PRO A 255 -8.44 20.61 2.87
N PRO A 256 -9.25 20.65 3.94
CA PRO A 256 -9.77 19.43 4.56
C PRO A 256 -10.65 18.66 3.58
N GLU A 257 -10.65 17.33 3.73
CA GLU A 257 -11.59 16.46 3.03
C GLU A 257 -12.91 16.41 3.79
N HIS A 258 -14.03 16.36 3.06
CA HIS A 258 -15.32 16.01 3.63
C HIS A 258 -15.35 14.50 3.92
N MET A 259 -15.02 14.14 5.16
CA MET A 259 -14.97 12.77 5.66
C MET A 259 -16.09 12.54 6.67
N LEU A 260 -16.68 11.35 6.63
CA LEU A 260 -17.56 10.82 7.67
C LEU A 260 -17.02 9.46 8.12
N MET A 261 -17.35 9.07 9.34
CA MET A 261 -17.24 7.68 9.77
C MET A 261 -18.52 6.95 9.34
N MET A 262 -18.39 5.83 8.64
CA MET A 262 -19.49 5.10 8.02
C MET A 262 -19.55 3.66 8.54
N ARG A 263 -20.77 3.17 8.74
CA ARG A 263 -21.06 1.76 9.00
C ARG A 263 -22.25 1.32 8.17
N VAL A 264 -22.12 0.20 7.46
CA VAL A 264 -23.14 -0.31 6.54
C VAL A 264 -23.57 -1.71 6.93
N ARG A 265 -24.88 -1.96 6.84
CA ARG A 265 -25.46 -3.30 6.81
C ARG A 265 -26.38 -3.42 5.61
N ASP A 266 -25.98 -4.27 4.66
CA ASP A 266 -26.72 -4.60 3.45
C ASP A 266 -26.68 -6.13 3.25
N ALA A 267 -27.76 -6.79 3.62
CA ALA A 267 -27.87 -8.25 3.56
C ALA A 267 -27.72 -8.78 2.13
N GLU A 268 -28.23 -8.04 1.14
CA GLU A 268 -28.22 -8.47 -0.27
C GLU A 268 -26.83 -8.41 -0.88
N ARG A 269 -26.02 -7.45 -0.41
CA ARG A 269 -24.60 -7.35 -0.78
C ARG A 269 -23.68 -8.13 0.16
N ARG A 270 -24.23 -8.84 1.15
CA ARG A 270 -23.49 -9.58 2.16
C ARG A 270 -22.46 -8.69 2.88
N ARG A 271 -22.83 -7.44 3.15
CA ARG A 271 -22.03 -6.50 3.90
C ARG A 271 -22.64 -6.29 5.29
N ASP A 272 -21.82 -6.49 6.30
CA ASP A 272 -22.17 -6.23 7.69
C ASP A 272 -20.89 -5.75 8.38
N ASP A 273 -20.81 -4.44 8.57
CA ASP A 273 -19.61 -3.83 9.15
C ASP A 273 -19.62 -3.98 10.68
N ASP A 274 -18.56 -4.59 11.22
CA ASP A 274 -18.38 -4.76 12.67
C ASP A 274 -18.17 -3.42 13.43
N GLY A 275 -17.89 -2.33 12.72
CA GLY A 275 -17.67 -1.01 13.29
C GLY A 275 -17.48 0.07 12.23
N ASP A 276 -17.36 1.31 12.68
CA ASP A 276 -17.26 2.45 11.78
C ASP A 276 -15.90 2.51 11.10
N HIS A 277 -15.88 2.92 9.84
CA HIS A 277 -14.66 3.15 9.07
C HIS A 277 -14.71 4.52 8.38
N PRO A 278 -13.56 5.16 8.12
CA PRO A 278 -13.56 6.44 7.42
C PRO A 278 -14.03 6.27 5.97
N ALA A 279 -14.85 7.21 5.50
CA ALA A 279 -15.39 7.26 4.15
C ALA A 279 -15.45 8.71 3.66
N SER A 280 -15.21 8.92 2.36
CA SER A 280 -15.38 10.24 1.77
C SER A 280 -16.85 10.54 1.55
N LEU A 281 -17.22 11.83 1.44
CA LEU A 281 -18.60 12.22 1.10
C LEU A 281 -19.11 11.49 -0.15
N ASP A 282 -18.32 11.43 -1.23
CA ASP A 282 -18.70 10.71 -2.45
C ASP A 282 -18.94 9.21 -2.20
N GLU A 283 -18.17 8.60 -1.30
CA GLU A 283 -18.37 7.19 -0.93
C GLU A 283 -19.67 7.00 -0.15
N CYS A 284 -19.97 7.88 0.81
CA CYS A 284 -21.21 7.86 1.59
C CYS A 284 -22.44 7.98 0.68
N LEU A 285 -22.40 8.90 -0.30
CA LEU A 285 -23.49 9.10 -1.26
C LEU A 285 -23.66 7.89 -2.20
N ARG A 286 -22.56 7.30 -2.68
CA ARG A 286 -22.63 6.04 -3.45
C ARG A 286 -23.26 4.91 -2.65
N TRP A 287 -23.01 4.85 -1.34
CA TRP A 287 -23.62 3.85 -0.46
C TRP A 287 -25.11 4.10 -0.21
N LEU A 288 -25.53 5.35 -0.01
CA LEU A 288 -26.94 5.71 0.04
C LEU A 288 -27.68 5.23 -1.23
N ASP A 289 -27.09 5.48 -2.40
CA ASP A 289 -27.70 5.06 -3.68
C ASP A 289 -27.74 3.55 -3.86
N ALA A 290 -26.68 2.87 -3.43
CA ALA A 290 -26.55 1.43 -3.56
C ALA A 290 -27.43 0.68 -2.55
N LEU A 291 -27.63 1.20 -1.33
CA LEU A 291 -28.26 0.48 -0.21
C LEU A 291 -29.56 -0.20 -0.65
N ALA A 292 -29.61 -1.53 -0.59
CA ALA A 292 -30.75 -2.28 -1.12
C ALA A 292 -32.02 -1.95 -0.29
N PRO A 293 -33.16 -1.68 -0.94
CA PRO A 293 -34.43 -1.38 -0.28
C PRO A 293 -35.05 -2.68 0.29
N THR A 294 -34.39 -3.25 1.28
CA THR A 294 -34.82 -4.41 2.06
C THR A 294 -34.95 -3.98 3.51
N ASP A 295 -36.07 -4.32 4.15
CA ASP A 295 -36.32 -4.03 5.56
C ASP A 295 -35.12 -4.42 6.46
N GLY A 296 -34.67 -3.49 7.29
CA GLY A 296 -33.55 -3.67 8.20
C GLY A 296 -32.15 -3.35 7.66
N ASN A 297 -31.99 -3.20 6.33
CA ASN A 297 -30.74 -2.66 5.76
C ASN A 297 -30.57 -1.21 6.22
N HIS A 298 -29.36 -0.84 6.63
CA HIS A 298 -29.10 0.46 7.23
C HIS A 298 -27.71 1.00 6.92
N LEU A 299 -27.60 2.33 7.05
CA LEU A 299 -26.41 3.13 6.90
C LEU A 299 -26.32 4.08 8.09
N VAL A 300 -25.20 4.05 8.81
CA VAL A 300 -24.91 4.97 9.90
C VAL A 300 -23.72 5.84 9.52
N LEU A 301 -23.86 7.14 9.74
CA LEU A 301 -22.84 8.13 9.43
C LEU A 301 -22.61 9.00 10.65
N THR A 302 -21.34 9.18 11.02
CA THR A 302 -20.92 9.99 12.15
C THR A 302 -19.99 11.10 11.65
N GLY A 303 -20.31 12.35 12.00
CA GLY A 303 -19.53 13.54 11.73
C GLY A 303 -18.36 13.71 12.70
N ARG A 304 -17.59 14.78 12.52
CA ARG A 304 -16.37 15.05 13.30
C ARG A 304 -16.70 15.41 14.75
N SER A 305 -17.80 16.13 14.97
CA SER A 305 -18.32 16.49 16.30
C SER A 305 -19.17 15.39 16.93
N ASP A 306 -18.97 14.13 16.52
CA ASP A 306 -19.74 12.95 16.97
C ASP A 306 -21.26 13.01 16.67
N GLY A 307 -21.69 13.95 15.82
CA GLY A 307 -23.07 14.02 15.34
C GLY A 307 -23.40 12.81 14.48
N VAL A 308 -24.55 12.17 14.69
CA VAL A 308 -24.92 10.93 13.99
C VAL A 308 -26.16 11.16 13.13
N VAL A 309 -26.08 10.74 11.87
CA VAL A 309 -27.23 10.54 10.99
C VAL A 309 -27.28 9.07 10.65
N GLN A 310 -28.39 8.41 10.98
CA GLN A 310 -28.59 7.01 10.61
C GLN A 310 -29.88 6.85 9.82
N MET A 311 -29.86 5.89 8.91
CA MET A 311 -30.99 5.60 8.05
C MET A 311 -31.18 4.11 7.87
N ARG A 312 -32.43 3.69 7.78
CA ARG A 312 -32.83 2.29 7.67
C ARG A 312 -34.02 2.17 6.73
N TRP A 313 -34.02 1.15 5.89
CA TRP A 313 -35.22 0.77 5.15
C TRP A 313 -36.20 0.09 6.10
N GLU A 314 -37.44 0.59 6.15
CA GLU A 314 -38.50 0.09 7.03
C GLU A 314 -39.75 -0.31 6.26
N GLY A 315 -40.31 -1.45 6.65
CA GLY A 315 -41.63 -1.92 6.24
C GLY A 315 -41.61 -3.06 5.22
N PRO A 316 -42.63 -3.94 5.24
CA PRO A 316 -42.74 -5.02 4.28
C PRO A 316 -43.22 -4.51 2.90
N GLY A 317 -42.68 -5.09 1.82
CA GLY A 317 -43.14 -4.84 0.45
C GLY A 317 -42.45 -3.66 -0.22
N GLU A 318 -42.98 -2.45 -0.03
CA GLU A 318 -42.39 -1.19 -0.53
C GLU A 318 -41.76 -0.45 0.66
N PRO A 319 -40.54 -0.83 1.09
CA PRO A 319 -39.92 -0.21 2.24
C PRO A 319 -39.64 1.26 1.97
N ARG A 320 -39.76 2.05 3.02
CA ARG A 320 -39.49 3.49 3.00
C ARG A 320 -38.20 3.76 3.78
N LEU A 321 -37.45 4.77 3.38
CA LEU A 321 -36.20 5.13 4.05
C LEU A 321 -36.52 5.96 5.28
N TRP A 322 -36.37 5.39 6.47
CA TRP A 322 -36.37 6.12 7.72
C TRP A 322 -35.01 6.76 7.93
N LEU A 323 -34.97 8.05 8.30
CA LEU A 323 -33.76 8.77 8.67
C LEU A 323 -33.95 9.42 10.04
N GLU A 324 -32.97 9.23 10.92
CA GLU A 324 -33.01 9.75 12.28
C GLU A 324 -31.64 10.19 12.80
N THR A 325 -31.66 11.01 13.84
CA THR A 325 -30.52 11.26 14.72
C THR A 325 -30.80 10.65 16.11
N PRO A 326 -29.88 9.84 16.66
CA PRO A 326 -29.98 9.38 18.04
C PRO A 326 -29.69 10.53 19.02
N GLU A 327 -30.40 10.56 20.15
CA GLU A 327 -30.11 11.46 21.27
C GLU A 327 -29.89 10.65 22.57
N PRO A 328 -28.65 10.13 22.76
CA PRO A 328 -28.36 9.24 23.89
C PRO A 328 -28.70 9.82 25.26
N ALA A 329 -28.53 11.14 25.44
CA ALA A 329 -28.86 11.84 26.67
C ALA A 329 -30.35 11.78 27.03
N HIS A 330 -31.22 11.64 26.03
CA HIS A 330 -32.67 11.59 26.19
C HIS A 330 -33.25 10.18 25.97
N ARG A 331 -32.41 9.20 25.60
CA ARG A 331 -32.80 7.80 25.31
C ARG A 331 -33.90 7.69 24.25
N HIS A 332 -33.82 8.52 23.23
CA HIS A 332 -34.70 8.46 22.08
C HIS A 332 -33.94 8.75 20.79
N SER A 333 -34.58 8.49 19.66
CA SER A 333 -34.19 9.01 18.35
C SER A 333 -35.25 9.99 17.86
N ARG A 334 -34.85 10.96 17.05
CA ARG A 334 -35.75 11.85 16.31
C ARG A 334 -35.56 11.65 14.82
N GLY A 335 -36.63 11.37 14.09
CA GLY A 335 -36.53 11.05 12.68
C GLY A 335 -37.86 11.06 11.95
N ARG A 336 -37.80 10.81 10.64
CA ARG A 336 -38.98 10.58 9.80
C ARG A 336 -38.62 9.77 8.56
N HIS A 337 -39.63 9.35 7.81
CA HIS A 337 -39.43 8.84 6.47
C HIS A 337 -39.02 9.96 5.51
N VAL A 338 -37.99 9.71 4.71
CA VAL A 338 -37.38 10.66 3.78
C VAL A 338 -37.26 10.10 2.38
N THR A 339 -37.11 11.00 1.42
CA THR A 339 -36.62 10.70 0.07
C THR A 339 -35.10 10.58 0.06
N ARG A 340 -34.53 10.05 -1.04
CA ARG A 340 -33.07 10.01 -1.20
C ARG A 340 -32.45 11.42 -1.29
N ASP A 341 -33.13 12.37 -1.91
CA ASP A 341 -32.62 13.75 -2.04
C ASP A 341 -32.52 14.43 -0.66
N GLU A 342 -33.52 14.24 0.19
CA GLU A 342 -33.48 14.69 1.59
C GLU A 342 -32.35 14.00 2.36
N ALA A 343 -32.19 12.68 2.21
CA ALA A 343 -31.09 11.95 2.84
C ALA A 343 -29.71 12.47 2.38
N THR A 344 -29.54 12.72 1.08
CA THR A 344 -28.33 13.35 0.51
C THR A 344 -28.04 14.69 1.17
N ALA A 345 -29.04 15.57 1.30
CA ALA A 345 -28.87 16.87 1.95
C ALA A 345 -28.40 16.75 3.41
N MET A 346 -28.91 15.76 4.15
CA MET A 346 -28.48 15.50 5.53
C MET A 346 -27.04 14.99 5.60
N ILE A 347 -26.63 14.11 4.69
CA ILE A 347 -25.25 13.61 4.60
C ILE A 347 -24.30 14.77 4.27
N GLU A 348 -24.66 15.62 3.32
CA GLU A 348 -23.86 16.76 2.92
C GLU A 348 -23.71 17.78 4.06
N ALA A 349 -24.79 18.10 4.78
CA ALA A 349 -24.74 18.98 5.95
C ALA A 349 -23.83 18.40 7.04
N LEU A 350 -23.92 17.09 7.30
CA LEU A 350 -23.05 16.43 8.28
C LEU A 350 -21.57 16.47 7.86
N ALA A 351 -21.27 16.25 6.58
CA ALA A 351 -19.89 16.16 6.09
C ALA A 351 -19.23 17.53 5.87
N ARG A 352 -20.01 18.55 5.47
CA ARG A 352 -19.49 19.89 5.12
C ARG A 352 -19.55 20.85 6.29
N ASP A 353 -20.64 20.82 7.05
CA ASP A 353 -20.90 21.79 8.11
C ASP A 353 -20.67 21.19 9.52
N ASP A 354 -20.38 19.88 9.61
CA ASP A 354 -20.23 19.14 10.86
C ASP A 354 -21.45 19.31 11.79
N ARG A 355 -22.64 19.35 11.18
CA ARG A 355 -23.91 19.62 11.86
C ARG A 355 -24.94 18.55 11.54
N VAL A 356 -25.64 18.08 12.58
CA VAL A 356 -26.83 17.24 12.42
C VAL A 356 -28.02 18.12 12.02
N ALA A 357 -28.37 18.10 10.74
CA ALA A 357 -29.42 18.96 10.16
C ALA A 357 -30.82 18.33 10.16
N VAL A 358 -31.05 17.24 10.91
CA VAL A 358 -32.33 16.50 10.91
C VAL A 358 -33.52 17.39 11.28
N ASP A 359 -33.31 18.40 12.14
CA ASP A 359 -34.34 19.36 12.52
C ASP A 359 -34.84 20.23 11.37
N ASP A 360 -34.03 20.42 10.32
CA ASP A 360 -34.38 21.21 9.14
C ASP A 360 -35.42 20.47 8.26
N LEU A 361 -35.62 19.16 8.47
CA LEU A 361 -36.56 18.33 7.72
C LEU A 361 -38.03 18.54 8.12
N GLY A 362 -38.31 19.06 9.32
CA GLY A 362 -39.67 19.20 9.86
C GLY A 362 -40.38 17.87 10.13
N ASP A 363 -41.55 17.94 10.79
CA ASP A 363 -42.46 16.81 11.07
C ASP A 363 -41.77 15.55 11.63
N LEU A 364 -40.82 15.76 12.56
CA LEU A 364 -40.08 14.68 13.17
C LEU A 364 -40.93 13.91 14.19
N GLU A 365 -40.82 12.59 14.15
CA GLU A 365 -41.34 11.70 15.17
C GLU A 365 -40.23 11.38 16.20
N THR A 366 -40.63 11.20 17.46
CA THR A 366 -39.73 10.77 18.53
C THR A 366 -39.96 9.29 18.84
N ALA A 367 -38.93 8.48 18.65
CA ALA A 367 -38.94 7.06 18.99
C ALA A 367 -38.12 6.80 20.26
N SER A 368 -38.79 6.48 21.37
CA SER A 368 -38.10 6.11 22.61
C SER A 368 -37.37 4.78 22.47
N TRP A 369 -36.13 4.72 22.95
CA TRP A 369 -35.41 3.45 23.05
C TRP A 369 -35.97 2.73 24.27
N GLY A 370 -36.79 1.70 24.05
CA GLY A 370 -37.29 0.88 25.15
C GLY A 370 -36.14 0.45 26.06
N THR A 371 -36.37 0.41 27.38
CA THR A 371 -35.57 -0.47 28.24
C THR A 371 -35.84 -1.89 27.76
N SER A 372 -34.97 -2.44 26.93
CA SER A 372 -34.93 -3.88 26.73
C SER A 372 -34.73 -4.51 28.11
N VAL A 373 -35.79 -5.15 28.62
CA VAL A 373 -35.75 -5.98 29.85
C VAL A 373 -35.19 -7.34 29.49
#